data_AF-A0A2A8BFV4-F1
#
_entry.id   AF-A0A2A8BFV4-F1
#
_cell.length_a   1.000
_cell.length_b   1.000
_cell.length_c   1.000
_cell.angle_alpha   90.00
_cell.angle_beta   90.00
_cell.angle_gamma   90.00
#
_symmetry.space_group_name_H-M   'P 1'
#
loop_
_entity.id
_entity.type
_entity.pdbx_description
1 polymer ?
#
loop_
_entity_poly.entity_id
_entity_poly.type
_entity_poly.pdbx_seq_one_letter_code
_entity_poly.pdbx_strand_id
1 'polypeptide(L)'
;MNGNTAKNIEFQVDNTAVKNEKYLDPKKWHKQDTTWALSLFGTAIGAGVLFLPINAGSGGLLSLLLITILAYPVMYYSHRALAKMIYASNSAEEGITGTIREYFGNKASIIFNIVYFVSIYTIVLMYSVALTNTASSFIVHQLHMPEPPRAILSLVLVLGLIAILNFGQDITVKIMSMLVYPFIASLLFIAISLIPQWNTSMLSFSAVSTASTGTGY
;
A
#
# COMPACT_ATOMS: atom_id res chain seq x y z
N MET A 1 26.00 12.02 47.71
CA MET A 1 25.65 13.21 46.91
C MET A 1 26.84 13.51 46.01
N ASN A 2 26.67 13.33 44.71
CA ASN A 2 27.56 13.69 43.58
C ASN A 2 26.98 12.87 42.41
N GLY A 3 26.33 13.38 41.38
CA GLY A 3 26.31 14.69 40.76
C GLY A 3 26.11 14.35 39.28
N ASN A 4 24.91 14.58 38.75
CA ASN A 4 24.45 14.13 37.43
C ASN A 4 25.49 14.41 36.33
N THR A 5 26.01 13.36 35.69
CA THR A 5 26.78 13.47 34.45
C THR A 5 25.82 13.51 33.26
N ALA A 6 25.06 14.60 33.14
CA ALA A 6 24.45 14.96 31.88
C ALA A 6 25.58 15.49 30.99
N LYS A 7 26.01 14.69 30.01
CA LYS A 7 26.94 15.09 28.96
C LYS A 7 26.31 16.28 28.23
N ASN A 8 26.83 17.48 28.45
CA ASN A 8 26.49 18.65 27.63
C ASN A 8 26.92 18.32 26.20
N ILE A 9 25.94 18.03 25.34
CA ILE A 9 26.16 17.95 23.90
C ILE A 9 26.23 19.40 23.44
N GLU A 10 27.46 19.91 23.41
CA GLU A 10 27.75 21.21 22.83
C GLU A 10 27.54 21.08 21.31
N PHE A 11 26.47 21.71 20.83
CA PHE A 11 26.10 21.74 19.41
C PHE A 11 27.14 22.62 18.70
N GLN A 12 28.27 22.02 18.31
CA GLN A 12 29.21 22.60 17.37
C GLN A 12 28.48 22.71 16.03
N VAL A 13 27.91 23.88 15.75
CA VAL A 13 27.43 24.25 14.42
C VAL A 13 28.68 24.41 13.55
N ASP A 14 29.14 23.29 12.99
CA ASP A 14 30.07 23.33 11.87
C ASP A 14 29.35 24.08 10.74
N ASN A 15 29.99 25.14 10.26
CA ASN A 15 29.48 25.99 9.19
C ASN A 15 29.60 25.27 7.84
N THR A 16 28.98 24.10 7.72
CA THR A 16 28.65 23.54 6.40
C THR A 16 27.60 24.44 5.77
N ALA A 17 28.01 25.15 4.73
CA ALA A 17 27.17 25.98 3.89
C ALA A 17 25.82 25.30 3.65
N VAL A 18 24.78 25.81 4.30
CA VAL A 18 23.40 25.37 4.11
C VAL A 18 23.08 25.63 2.64
N LYS A 19 23.10 24.58 1.82
CA LYS A 19 22.47 24.61 0.51
C LYS A 19 21.06 25.12 0.77
N ASN A 20 20.76 26.33 0.30
CA ASN A 20 19.41 26.88 0.30
C ASN A 20 18.60 26.11 -0.75
N GLU A 21 18.34 24.84 -0.49
CA GLU A 21 17.32 24.09 -1.21
C GLU A 21 16.00 24.70 -0.80
N LYS A 22 15.39 25.42 -1.73
CA LYS A 22 14.14 26.13 -1.52
C LYS A 22 13.02 25.09 -1.44
N TYR A 23 12.79 24.56 -0.24
CA TYR A 23 11.70 23.60 -0.01
C TYR A 23 10.36 24.24 -0.41
N LEU A 24 9.52 23.46 -1.08
CA LEU A 24 8.19 23.90 -1.47
C LEU A 24 7.32 24.15 -0.22
N ASP A 25 6.40 25.11 -0.30
CA ASP A 25 5.52 25.49 0.81
C ASP A 25 4.62 24.30 1.21
N PRO A 26 4.79 23.71 2.42
CA PRO A 26 4.09 22.48 2.80
C PRO A 26 2.59 22.69 3.03
N LYS A 27 2.11 23.93 3.10
CA LYS A 27 0.67 24.23 3.22
C LYS A 27 -0.03 24.30 1.86
N LYS A 28 0.72 24.32 0.76
CA LYS A 28 0.19 24.39 -0.60
C LYS A 28 0.35 23.05 -1.27
N TRP A 29 -0.66 22.66 -2.03
CA TRP A 29 -0.60 21.45 -2.83
C TRP A 29 0.24 21.69 -4.09
N HIS A 30 1.24 20.85 -4.29
CA HIS A 30 2.14 20.90 -5.43
C HIS A 30 1.89 19.75 -6.40
N LYS A 31 2.41 19.88 -7.62
CA LYS A 31 2.31 18.80 -8.63
C LYS A 31 2.93 17.50 -8.15
N GLN A 32 4.01 17.58 -7.37
CA GLN A 32 4.67 16.43 -6.77
C GLN A 32 3.73 15.69 -5.82
N ASP A 33 2.91 16.40 -5.03
CA ASP A 33 1.95 15.77 -4.11
C ASP A 33 0.91 14.95 -4.88
N THR A 34 0.41 15.45 -6.02
CA THR A 34 -0.46 14.66 -6.91
C THR A 34 0.23 13.43 -7.46
N THR A 35 1.48 13.55 -7.93
CA THR A 35 2.23 12.40 -8.46
C THR A 35 2.45 11.33 -7.39
N TRP A 36 2.82 11.73 -6.18
CA TRP A 36 3.01 10.81 -5.05
C TRP A 36 1.69 10.22 -4.58
N ALA A 37 0.63 11.02 -4.44
CA ALA A 37 -0.69 10.53 -4.05
C ALA A 37 -1.26 9.52 -5.06
N LEU A 38 -1.15 9.80 -6.37
CA LEU A 38 -1.59 8.89 -7.42
C LEU A 38 -0.74 7.62 -7.48
N SER A 39 0.58 7.73 -7.30
CA SER A 39 1.45 6.57 -7.26
C SER A 39 1.11 5.67 -6.08
N LEU A 40 0.92 6.24 -4.89
CA LEU A 40 0.49 5.52 -3.68
C LEU A 40 -0.90 4.88 -3.87
N PHE A 41 -1.84 5.61 -4.48
CA PHE A 41 -3.15 5.08 -4.81
C PHE A 41 -3.07 3.89 -5.78
N GLY A 42 -2.22 3.97 -6.81
CA GLY A 42 -1.95 2.85 -7.73
C GLY A 42 -1.44 1.60 -7.01
N THR A 43 -0.54 1.77 -6.03
CA THR A 43 -0.07 0.65 -5.20
C THR A 43 -1.13 0.07 -4.28
N ALA A 44 -2.04 0.91 -3.78
CA ALA A 44 -3.11 0.49 -2.87
C ALA A 44 -4.22 -0.30 -3.57
N ILE A 45 -4.50 0.03 -4.84
CA ILE A 45 -5.47 -0.70 -5.65
C ILE A 45 -5.02 -2.15 -5.85
N GLY A 46 -3.87 -2.36 -6.50
CA GLY A 46 -3.24 -3.68 -6.67
C GLY A 46 -4.18 -4.89 -6.92
N ALA A 47 -3.72 -6.08 -6.55
CA ALA A 47 -4.57 -7.29 -6.56
C ALA A 47 -5.58 -7.30 -5.40
N GLY A 48 -5.28 -6.59 -4.32
CA GLY A 48 -6.10 -6.53 -3.11
C GLY A 48 -7.48 -5.93 -3.36
N VAL A 49 -7.61 -4.84 -4.11
CA VAL A 49 -8.92 -4.19 -4.36
C VAL A 49 -9.78 -4.93 -5.40
N LEU A 50 -9.20 -5.85 -6.18
CA LEU A 50 -10.01 -6.71 -7.06
C LEU A 50 -10.53 -7.93 -6.29
N PHE A 51 -9.68 -8.65 -5.57
CA PHE A 51 -10.11 -9.90 -4.92
C PHE A 51 -10.76 -9.68 -3.56
N LEU A 52 -10.31 -8.71 -2.77
CA LEU A 52 -10.79 -8.52 -1.39
C LEU A 52 -12.20 -7.92 -1.36
N PRO A 53 -12.55 -6.86 -2.12
CA PRO A 53 -13.92 -6.36 -2.20
C PRO A 53 -14.89 -7.30 -2.91
N ILE A 54 -14.45 -8.13 -3.87
CA ILE A 54 -15.30 -9.17 -4.45
C ILE A 54 -15.63 -10.23 -3.40
N ASN A 55 -14.62 -10.71 -2.66
CA ASN A 55 -14.81 -11.69 -1.58
C ASN A 55 -15.47 -11.11 -0.33
N ALA A 56 -15.27 -9.83 -0.01
CA ALA A 56 -15.93 -9.16 1.11
C ALA A 56 -17.36 -8.71 0.73
N GLY A 57 -17.57 -8.40 -0.55
CA GLY A 57 -18.86 -8.08 -1.15
C GLY A 57 -19.81 -9.28 -1.22
N SER A 58 -19.28 -10.52 -1.22
CA SER A 58 -20.13 -11.69 -0.98
C SER A 58 -20.74 -11.70 0.43
N GLY A 59 -20.13 -10.98 1.39
CA GLY A 59 -20.69 -10.68 2.71
C GLY A 59 -21.72 -9.54 2.71
N GLY A 60 -22.04 -8.98 1.55
CA GLY A 60 -23.00 -7.89 1.37
C GLY A 60 -22.45 -6.49 1.60
N LEU A 61 -23.28 -5.48 1.30
CA LEU A 61 -22.91 -4.06 1.41
C LEU A 61 -22.50 -3.64 2.82
N LEU A 62 -23.16 -4.18 3.86
CA LEU A 62 -22.86 -3.83 5.25
C LEU A 62 -21.48 -4.33 5.70
N SER A 63 -21.03 -5.50 5.21
CA SER A 63 -19.68 -6.01 5.47
C SER A 63 -18.60 -5.08 4.89
N LEU A 64 -18.82 -4.62 3.65
CA LEU A 64 -17.94 -3.66 2.97
C LEU A 64 -17.90 -2.30 3.68
N LEU A 65 -19.04 -1.82 4.18
CA LEU A 65 -19.12 -0.56 4.91
C LEU A 65 -18.40 -0.68 6.27
N LEU A 66 -18.63 -1.78 6.99
CA LEU A 66 -17.99 -2.06 8.27
C LEU A 66 -16.47 -2.14 8.16
N ILE A 67 -15.95 -2.92 7.19
CA ILE A 67 -14.50 -3.02 6.99
C ILE A 67 -13.90 -1.68 6.57
N THR A 68 -14.63 -0.86 5.80
CA THR A 68 -14.17 0.49 5.42
C THR A 68 -14.07 1.41 6.62
N ILE A 69 -15.11 1.46 7.47
CA ILE A 69 -15.10 2.27 8.70
C ILE A 69 -13.97 1.83 9.64
N LEU A 70 -13.74 0.53 9.77
CA LEU A 70 -12.74 0.00 10.69
C LEU A 70 -11.31 0.13 10.16
N ALA A 71 -11.10 -0.05 8.85
CA ALA A 71 -9.79 0.07 8.23
C ALA A 71 -9.29 1.52 8.19
N TYR A 72 -10.19 2.50 8.03
CA TYR A 72 -9.83 3.91 7.94
C TYR A 72 -8.97 4.41 9.13
N PRO A 73 -9.38 4.30 10.40
CA PRO A 73 -8.57 4.79 11.52
C PRO A 73 -7.25 4.06 11.64
N VAL A 74 -7.24 2.74 11.46
CA VAL A 74 -6.01 1.94 11.53
C VAL A 74 -5.00 2.43 10.48
N MET A 75 -5.42 2.55 9.22
CA MET A 75 -4.55 3.00 8.15
C MET A 75 -4.12 4.46 8.34
N TYR A 76 -5.06 5.36 8.63
CA TYR A 76 -4.77 6.79 8.75
C TYR A 76 -3.82 7.09 9.91
N TYR A 77 -4.08 6.56 11.11
CA TYR A 77 -3.25 6.84 12.27
C TYR A 77 -1.89 6.17 12.18
N SER A 78 -1.80 4.95 11.64
CA SER A 78 -0.51 4.27 11.47
C SER A 78 0.40 4.99 10.46
N HIS A 79 -0.11 5.40 9.31
CA HIS A 79 0.68 6.15 8.33
C HIS A 79 1.07 7.54 8.86
N ARG A 80 0.16 8.22 9.56
CA ARG A 80 0.46 9.52 10.18
C ARG A 80 1.51 9.40 11.28
N ALA A 81 1.48 8.34 12.09
CA ALA A 81 2.48 8.08 13.11
C ALA A 81 3.86 7.81 12.48
N LEU A 82 3.91 6.97 11.45
CA LEU A 82 5.14 6.68 10.71
C LEU A 82 5.75 7.95 10.08
N ALA A 83 4.94 8.77 9.41
CA ALA A 83 5.40 10.00 8.79
C ALA A 83 5.99 10.99 9.81
N LYS A 84 5.34 11.15 10.97
CA LYS A 84 5.87 11.99 12.06
C LYS A 84 7.17 11.45 12.63
N MET A 85 7.26 10.13 12.78
CA MET A 85 8.46 9.47 13.30
C MET A 85 9.65 9.63 12.35
N ILE A 86 9.44 9.49 11.04
CA ILE A 86 10.49 9.73 10.03
C ILE A 86 10.92 11.20 10.04
N TYR A 87 9.97 12.13 10.08
CA TYR A 87 10.28 13.57 10.07
C TYR A 87 11.05 14.04 11.31
N ALA A 88 10.83 13.42 12.47
CA ALA A 88 11.48 13.78 13.73
C ALA A 88 12.76 12.99 14.03
N SER A 89 13.12 12.02 13.18
CA SER A 89 14.31 11.18 13.33
C SER A 89 15.54 11.86 12.73
N ASN A 90 16.65 11.89 13.47
CA ASN A 90 17.94 12.33 12.92
C ASN A 90 18.60 11.26 12.04
N SER A 91 18.13 10.01 12.13
CA SER A 91 18.62 8.86 11.37
C SER A 91 17.74 8.55 10.16
N ALA A 92 16.97 9.52 9.65
CA ALA A 92 16.07 9.32 8.52
C ALA A 92 16.80 8.90 7.23
N GLU A 93 18.08 9.29 7.07
CA GLU A 93 18.93 8.90 5.95
C GLU A 93 19.29 7.40 5.95
N GLU A 94 19.26 6.74 7.12
CA GLU A 94 19.43 5.30 7.26
C GLU A 94 18.13 4.52 6.94
N GLY A 95 17.07 5.24 6.53
CA GLY A 95 15.77 4.69 6.21
C GLY A 95 14.94 4.30 7.43
N ILE A 96 13.80 3.63 7.16
CA ILE A 96 12.80 3.32 8.19
C ILE A 96 13.40 2.47 9.33
N THR A 97 14.31 1.56 9.02
CA THR A 97 14.95 0.69 10.02
C THR A 97 15.85 1.48 10.99
N GLY A 98 16.54 2.50 10.50
CA GLY A 98 17.35 3.43 11.31
C GLY A 98 16.47 4.32 12.18
N THR A 99 15.39 4.86 11.62
CA THR A 99 14.39 5.60 12.41
C THR A 99 13.79 4.75 13.55
N ILE A 100 13.43 3.49 13.28
CA ILE A 100 12.93 2.58 14.32
C ILE A 100 14.02 2.28 15.38
N ARG A 101 15.29 2.19 14.96
CA ARG A 101 16.43 1.97 15.86
C ARG A 101 16.61 3.15 16.81
N GLU A 102 16.49 4.38 16.31
CA GLU A 102 16.60 5.61 17.09
C GLU A 102 15.49 5.71 18.14
N TYR A 103 14.24 5.48 17.74
CA TYR A 103 13.07 5.63 18.62
C TYR A 103 12.87 4.48 19.60
N PHE A 104 13.08 3.24 19.17
CA PHE A 104 12.73 2.04 19.95
C PHE A 104 13.93 1.17 20.34
N GLY A 105 15.13 1.54 19.89
CA GLY A 105 16.37 0.85 20.22
C GLY A 105 16.67 -0.39 19.38
N ASN A 106 17.77 -1.04 19.74
CA ASN A 106 18.39 -2.13 18.99
C ASN A 106 17.48 -3.34 18.79
N LYS A 107 16.83 -3.78 19.86
CA LYS A 107 16.00 -4.99 19.84
C LYS A 107 14.76 -4.80 18.96
N ALA A 108 14.05 -3.68 19.14
CA ALA A 108 12.83 -3.39 18.38
C ALA A 108 13.08 -3.32 16.87
N SER A 109 14.18 -2.71 16.44
CA SER A 109 14.54 -2.62 15.02
C SER A 109 14.92 -3.97 14.40
N ILE A 110 15.47 -4.92 15.18
CA ILE A 110 15.67 -6.31 14.70
C ILE A 110 14.32 -7.01 14.46
N ILE A 111 13.41 -6.92 15.44
CA ILE A 111 12.06 -7.53 15.31
C ILE A 111 11.32 -6.90 14.12
N PHE A 112 11.36 -5.57 14.02
CA PHE A 112 10.78 -4.84 12.90
C PHE A 112 11.35 -5.32 11.56
N ASN A 113 12.66 -5.47 11.44
CA ASN A 113 13.29 -5.89 10.19
C ASN A 113 12.84 -7.31 9.77
N ILE A 114 12.69 -8.24 10.71
CA ILE A 114 12.18 -9.59 10.42
C ILE A 114 10.74 -9.52 9.92
N VAL A 115 9.86 -8.81 10.62
CA VAL A 115 8.44 -8.67 10.24
C VAL A 115 8.32 -7.95 8.89
N TYR A 116 9.10 -6.90 8.68
CA TYR A 116 9.16 -6.13 7.44
C TYR A 116 9.59 -7.01 6.27
N PHE A 117 10.66 -7.79 6.43
CA PHE A 117 11.14 -8.72 5.42
C PHE A 117 10.08 -9.77 5.07
N VAL A 118 9.51 -10.46 6.07
CA VAL A 118 8.48 -11.49 5.84
C VAL A 118 7.25 -10.90 5.14
N SER A 119 6.85 -9.68 5.51
CA SER A 119 5.71 -8.99 4.91
C SER A 119 5.96 -8.68 3.44
N ILE A 120 7.08 -8.02 3.11
CA ILE A 120 7.42 -7.67 1.73
C ILE A 120 7.63 -8.93 0.88
N TYR A 121 8.33 -9.94 1.42
CA TYR A 121 8.54 -11.21 0.73
C TYR A 121 7.20 -11.88 0.37
N THR A 122 6.27 -11.96 1.33
CA THR A 122 4.93 -12.55 1.10
C THR A 122 4.14 -11.77 0.06
N ILE A 123 4.18 -10.44 0.12
CA ILE A 123 3.53 -9.56 -0.86
C ILE A 123 4.09 -9.84 -2.26
N VAL A 124 5.42 -9.85 -2.42
CA VAL A 124 6.08 -10.11 -3.71
C VAL A 124 5.72 -11.47 -4.27
N LEU A 125 5.70 -12.53 -3.44
CA LEU A 125 5.28 -13.87 -3.87
C LEU A 125 3.83 -13.90 -4.37
N MET A 126 2.91 -13.31 -3.60
CA MET A 126 1.50 -13.22 -3.97
C MET A 126 1.32 -12.51 -5.32
N TYR A 127 2.03 -11.38 -5.52
CA TYR A 127 1.99 -10.64 -6.78
C TYR A 127 2.59 -11.41 -7.95
N SER A 128 3.69 -12.16 -7.74
CA SER A 128 4.30 -12.99 -8.78
C SER A 128 3.33 -14.06 -9.29
N VAL A 129 2.59 -14.71 -8.38
CA VAL A 129 1.58 -15.71 -8.72
C VAL A 129 0.40 -15.07 -9.44
N ALA A 130 -0.12 -13.97 -8.91
CA ALA A 130 -1.25 -13.24 -9.50
C ALA A 130 -0.94 -12.74 -10.92
N LEU A 131 0.28 -12.22 -11.14
CA LEU A 131 0.73 -11.75 -12.44
C LEU A 131 0.83 -12.90 -13.45
N THR A 132 1.43 -14.03 -13.06
CA THR A 132 1.56 -15.21 -13.93
C THR A 132 0.19 -15.74 -14.32
N ASN A 133 -0.76 -15.82 -13.37
CA ASN A 133 -2.12 -16.26 -13.64
C ASN A 133 -2.85 -15.29 -14.58
N THR A 134 -2.78 -13.98 -14.32
CA THR A 134 -3.42 -12.97 -15.18
C THR A 134 -2.86 -12.99 -16.60
N ALA A 135 -1.53 -13.09 -16.73
CA ALA A 135 -0.88 -13.17 -18.04
C ALA A 135 -1.27 -14.45 -18.78
N SER A 136 -1.31 -15.59 -18.10
CA SER A 136 -1.77 -16.86 -18.68
C SER A 136 -3.22 -16.75 -19.16
N SER A 137 -4.12 -16.25 -18.31
CA SER A 137 -5.53 -16.01 -18.67
C SER A 137 -5.68 -15.06 -19.84
N PHE A 138 -4.87 -14.00 -19.93
CA PHE A 138 -4.88 -13.07 -21.06
C PHE A 138 -4.44 -13.77 -22.36
N ILE A 139 -3.39 -14.58 -22.31
CA ILE A 139 -2.90 -15.35 -23.46
C ILE A 139 -3.95 -16.33 -23.98
N VAL A 140 -4.63 -17.04 -23.08
CA VAL A 140 -5.64 -18.04 -23.43
C VAL A 140 -6.93 -17.39 -23.90
N HIS A 141 -7.47 -16.42 -23.16
CA HIS A 141 -8.81 -15.87 -23.42
C HIS A 141 -8.83 -14.69 -24.38
N GLN A 142 -7.79 -13.85 -24.38
CA GLN A 142 -7.77 -12.65 -25.23
C GLN A 142 -6.95 -12.89 -26.50
N LEU A 143 -5.79 -13.56 -26.40
CA LEU A 143 -4.94 -13.86 -27.55
C LEU A 143 -5.29 -15.19 -28.24
N HIS A 144 -6.17 -16.00 -27.65
CA HIS A 144 -6.59 -17.30 -28.18
C HIS A 144 -5.42 -18.26 -28.47
N MET A 145 -4.34 -18.14 -27.70
CA MET A 145 -3.15 -19.01 -27.79
C MET A 145 -3.20 -20.13 -26.75
N PRO A 146 -2.53 -21.27 -26.98
CA PRO A 146 -2.45 -22.35 -25.99
C PRO A 146 -1.76 -21.86 -24.71
N GLU A 147 -2.15 -22.44 -23.56
CA GLU A 147 -1.56 -22.08 -22.26
C GLU A 147 -0.05 -22.39 -22.26
N PRO A 148 0.83 -21.38 -22.08
CA PRO A 148 2.26 -21.60 -22.06
C PRO A 148 2.69 -22.26 -20.73
N PRO A 149 3.83 -22.99 -20.70
CA PRO A 149 4.35 -23.56 -19.46
C PRO A 149 4.59 -22.49 -18.39
N ARG A 150 3.92 -22.63 -17.25
CA ARG A 150 3.90 -21.61 -16.18
C ARG A 150 5.29 -21.20 -15.70
N ALA A 151 6.23 -22.13 -15.61
CA ALA A 151 7.60 -21.85 -15.18
C ALA A 151 8.37 -20.93 -16.14
N ILE A 152 8.15 -21.08 -17.45
CA ILE A 152 8.78 -20.23 -18.47
C ILE A 152 8.09 -18.87 -18.46
N LEU A 153 6.75 -18.85 -18.38
CA LEU A 153 5.98 -17.62 -18.33
C LEU A 153 6.37 -16.75 -17.12
N SER A 154 6.43 -17.33 -15.92
CA SER A 154 6.80 -16.59 -14.71
C SER A 154 8.23 -16.06 -14.78
N LEU A 155 9.18 -16.85 -15.29
CA LEU A 155 10.58 -16.44 -15.46
C LEU A 155 10.70 -15.26 -16.43
N VAL A 156 10.03 -15.32 -17.58
CA VAL A 156 10.03 -14.21 -18.56
C VAL A 156 9.40 -12.96 -17.98
N LEU A 157 8.27 -13.08 -17.26
CA LEU A 157 7.60 -11.95 -16.61
C LEU A 157 8.47 -11.30 -15.53
N VAL A 158 9.11 -12.10 -14.68
CA VAL A 158 10.00 -11.59 -13.62
C VAL A 158 11.23 -10.91 -14.21
N LEU A 159 11.88 -11.51 -15.21
CA LEU A 159 13.01 -10.89 -15.90
C LEU A 159 12.60 -9.58 -16.59
N GLY A 160 11.43 -9.56 -17.22
CA GLY A 160 10.87 -8.35 -17.82
C GLY A 160 10.64 -7.24 -16.79
N LEU A 161 10.08 -7.58 -15.62
CA LEU A 161 9.91 -6.61 -14.53
C LEU A 161 11.25 -6.09 -13.99
N ILE A 162 12.24 -6.97 -13.77
CA ILE A 162 13.58 -6.55 -13.32
C ILE A 162 14.23 -5.63 -14.34
N ALA A 163 14.10 -5.95 -15.64
CA ALA A 163 14.59 -5.10 -16.70
C ALA A 163 13.95 -3.71 -16.65
N ILE A 164 12.63 -3.62 -16.48
CA ILE A 164 11.91 -2.34 -16.34
C ILE A 164 12.40 -1.55 -15.13
N LEU A 165 12.61 -2.19 -13.98
CA LEU A 165 13.09 -1.53 -12.77
C LEU A 165 14.50 -0.93 -12.93
N ASN A 166 15.33 -1.54 -13.77
CA ASN A 166 16.67 -1.04 -14.06
C ASN A 166 16.69 0.24 -14.93
N PHE A 167 15.56 0.67 -15.52
CA PHE A 167 15.48 1.92 -16.28
C PHE A 167 15.43 3.19 -15.41
N GLY A 168 15.37 3.06 -14.08
CA GLY A 168 15.48 4.17 -13.15
C GLY A 168 14.17 4.53 -12.44
N GLN A 169 14.31 5.12 -11.25
CA GLN A 169 13.20 5.42 -10.35
C GLN A 169 12.22 6.45 -10.93
N ASP A 170 12.72 7.52 -11.55
CA ASP A 170 11.87 8.61 -12.06
C ASP A 170 10.94 8.14 -13.19
N ILE A 171 11.45 7.29 -14.08
CA ILE A 171 10.65 6.69 -15.16
C ILE A 171 9.60 5.75 -14.56
N THR A 172 9.99 4.93 -13.57
CA THR A 172 9.08 4.00 -12.89
C THR A 172 7.93 4.74 -12.22
N VAL A 173 8.21 5.79 -11.45
CA VAL A 173 7.18 6.59 -10.75
C VAL A 173 6.25 7.27 -11.76
N LYS A 174 6.80 7.82 -12.85
CA LYS A 174 6.00 8.46 -13.90
C LYS A 174 5.06 7.48 -14.59
N ILE A 175 5.55 6.28 -14.95
CA ILE A 175 4.74 5.23 -15.59
C ILE A 175 3.62 4.78 -14.64
N MET A 176 3.95 4.50 -13.37
CA MET A 176 2.96 4.08 -12.38
C MET A 176 1.87 5.12 -12.21
N SER A 177 2.25 6.40 -12.03
CA SER A 177 1.28 7.49 -11.92
C SER A 177 0.43 7.67 -13.18
N MET A 178 1.00 7.46 -14.37
CA MET A 178 0.26 7.56 -15.64
C MET A 178 -0.73 6.42 -15.84
N LEU A 179 -0.37 5.20 -15.45
CA LEU A 179 -1.20 3.99 -15.59
C LEU A 179 -2.44 4.04 -14.69
N VAL A 180 -2.37 4.74 -13.56
CA VAL A 180 -3.51 4.93 -12.66
C VAL A 180 -4.70 5.62 -13.36
N TYR A 181 -4.48 6.54 -14.29
CA TYR A 181 -5.55 7.28 -14.96
C TYR A 181 -6.49 6.40 -15.81
N PRO A 182 -6.02 5.62 -16.81
CA PRO A 182 -6.89 4.73 -17.56
C PRO A 182 -7.52 3.67 -16.65
N PHE A 183 -6.83 3.25 -15.60
CA PHE A 183 -7.36 2.29 -14.64
C PHE A 183 -8.57 2.86 -13.86
N ILE A 184 -8.46 4.06 -13.31
CA ILE A 184 -9.59 4.76 -12.65
C ILE A 184 -10.74 4.95 -13.64
N ALA A 185 -10.46 5.34 -14.87
CA ALA A 185 -11.47 5.53 -15.90
C ALA A 185 -12.24 4.22 -16.18
N SER A 186 -11.53 3.09 -16.31
CA SER A 186 -12.16 1.77 -16.46
C SER A 186 -13.00 1.38 -15.26
N LEU A 187 -12.53 1.61 -14.02
CA LEU A 187 -13.31 1.32 -12.82
C LEU A 187 -14.60 2.15 -12.74
N LEU A 188 -14.52 3.45 -13.05
CA LEU A 188 -15.69 4.32 -13.10
C LEU A 188 -16.68 3.87 -14.18
N PHE A 189 -16.18 3.52 -15.36
CA PHE A 189 -17.01 3.02 -16.44
C PHE A 189 -17.74 1.73 -16.05
N ILE A 190 -17.03 0.79 -15.44
CA ILE A 190 -17.60 -0.47 -14.93
C ILE A 190 -18.65 -0.15 -13.85
N ALA A 191 -18.33 0.69 -12.86
CA ALA A 191 -19.23 1.06 -11.78
C ALA A 191 -20.54 1.69 -12.29
N ILE A 192 -20.46 2.61 -13.26
CA ILE A 192 -21.63 3.24 -13.90
C ILE A 192 -22.44 2.20 -14.67
N SER A 193 -21.77 1.31 -15.42
CA SER A 193 -22.43 0.21 -16.14
C SER A 193 -23.13 -0.78 -15.21
N LEU A 194 -22.70 -0.86 -13.94
CA LEU A 194 -23.30 -1.71 -12.91
C LEU A 194 -24.51 -1.07 -12.21
N ILE A 195 -24.82 0.21 -12.40
CA ILE A 195 -25.98 0.87 -11.74
C ILE A 195 -27.30 0.10 -11.93
N PRO A 196 -27.65 -0.39 -13.15
CA PRO A 196 -28.93 -1.09 -13.36
C PRO A 196 -29.05 -2.42 -12.60
N GLN A 197 -27.92 -3.02 -12.22
CA GLN A 197 -27.84 -4.31 -11.53
C GLN A 197 -27.60 -4.15 -10.03
N TRP A 198 -27.68 -2.92 -9.49
CA TRP A 198 -27.59 -2.70 -8.05
C TRP A 198 -28.80 -3.30 -7.34
N ASN A 199 -28.52 -4.23 -6.42
CA ASN A 199 -29.54 -4.82 -5.59
C ASN A 199 -29.80 -3.95 -4.36
N THR A 200 -30.94 -3.24 -4.36
CA THR A 200 -31.37 -2.38 -3.25
C THR A 200 -31.92 -3.16 -2.05
N SER A 201 -32.14 -4.48 -2.18
CA SER A 201 -32.62 -5.31 -1.07
C SER A 201 -31.65 -5.35 0.10
N MET A 202 -30.36 -5.09 -0.14
CA MET A 202 -29.34 -5.00 0.91
C MET A 202 -29.47 -3.76 1.81
N LEU A 203 -30.25 -2.76 1.38
CA LEU A 203 -30.55 -1.55 2.17
C LEU A 203 -31.82 -1.71 3.00
N SER A 204 -32.65 -2.71 2.72
CA SER A 204 -33.79 -3.06 3.55
C SER A 204 -33.28 -3.74 4.82
N PHE A 205 -33.25 -2.98 5.91
CA PHE A 205 -33.01 -3.47 7.27
C PHE A 205 -34.19 -4.36 7.70
N SER A 206 -34.30 -5.57 7.14
CA SER A 206 -35.12 -6.61 7.76
C SER A 206 -34.43 -6.93 9.07
N ALA A 207 -35.12 -6.55 10.16
CA ALA A 207 -34.65 -6.52 11.53
C ALA A 207 -33.63 -7.61 11.83
N VAL A 208 -32.54 -7.19 12.50
CA VAL A 208 -31.71 -8.06 13.36
C VAL A 208 -32.65 -9.06 14.00
N SER A 209 -32.68 -10.27 13.44
CA SER A 209 -33.44 -11.36 14.01
C SER A 209 -32.64 -11.72 15.23
N THR A 210 -33.18 -11.31 16.38
CA THR A 210 -32.83 -11.76 17.72
C THR A 210 -32.13 -13.10 17.66
N ALA A 211 -30.86 -13.11 18.08
CA ALA A 211 -30.11 -14.33 18.34
C ALA A 211 -31.06 -15.31 19.03
N SER A 212 -31.35 -16.42 18.36
CA SER A 212 -32.17 -17.48 18.92
C SER A 212 -31.50 -17.94 20.20
N THR A 213 -32.07 -17.58 21.34
CA THR A 213 -31.77 -18.15 22.64
C THR A 213 -31.78 -19.66 22.47
N GLY A 214 -30.64 -20.31 22.72
CA GLY A 214 -30.53 -21.75 22.62
C GLY A 214 -31.57 -22.42 23.52
N THR A 215 -32.55 -23.07 22.92
CA THR A 215 -33.41 -24.04 23.60
C THR A 215 -32.78 -25.40 23.43
N GLY A 216 -32.16 -25.88 24.51
CA GLY A 216 -31.83 -27.29 24.66
C GLY A 216 -33.10 -28.12 24.79
N TYR A 217 -33.09 -29.26 24.11
CA TYR A 217 -33.76 -30.49 24.51
C TYR A 217 -32.79 -31.63 24.22
#